data_AF-A0A820I1Y2-F1
#
_entry.id   AF-A0A820I1Y2-F1
#
_cell.length_a   1.000
_cell.length_b   1.000
_cell.length_c   1.000
_cell.angle_alpha   90.00
_cell.angle_beta   90.00
_cell.angle_gamma   90.00
#
_symmetry.space_group_name_H-M   'P 1'
#
loop_
_entity.id
_entity.type
_entity.pdbx_description
1 polymer ?
#
loop_
_entity_poly.entity_id
_entity_poly.type
_entity_poly.pdbx_seq_one_letter_code
_entity_poly.pdbx_strand_id
1 'polypeptide(L)'
;MVLVVRNDLKMGKGKVAAQCSHATLGCFQKACEQTPDAVDTWFSGGQAKVVCKCESADDLEKLRRQAKRKVLTTCLIRDSIEPGSKTVLGIGP
;
A
#
# COMPACT_ATOMS: atom_id res chain seq x y z
N MET A 1 7.81 4.70 2.14
CA MET A 1 6.51 4.02 1.91
C MET A 1 5.33 5.00 1.80
N VAL A 2 4.44 4.78 0.84
CA VAL A 2 3.16 5.50 0.66
C VAL A 2 2.00 4.50 0.64
N LEU A 3 0.90 4.83 1.33
CA LEU A 3 -0.33 4.04 1.41
C LEU A 3 -1.47 4.84 0.77
N VAL A 4 -2.01 4.37 -0.34
CA VAL A 4 -3.09 5.04 -1.07
C VAL A 4 -4.41 4.35 -0.76
N VAL A 5 -5.32 5.07 -0.10
CA VAL A 5 -6.61 4.56 0.38
C VAL A 5 -7.73 4.97 -0.56
N ARG A 6 -8.63 4.04 -0.88
CA ARG A 6 -9.89 4.37 -1.58
C ARG A 6 -10.88 5.08 -0.67
N ASN A 7 -11.15 6.35 -0.98
CA ASN A 7 -12.04 7.22 -0.23
C ASN A 7 -13.51 7.10 -0.67
N ASP A 8 -13.76 6.55 -1.86
CA ASP A 8 -15.09 6.25 -2.39
C ASP A 8 -15.78 5.10 -1.63
N LEU A 9 -15.02 4.18 -1.03
CA LEU A 9 -15.53 3.08 -0.19
C LEU A 9 -16.07 3.54 1.19
N LYS A 10 -15.90 4.81 1.56
CA LYS A 10 -16.35 5.38 2.84
C LYS A 10 -15.98 4.53 4.07
N MET A 11 -14.80 3.88 4.04
CA MET A 11 -14.31 3.04 5.12
C MET A 11 -14.18 3.84 6.43
N GLY A 12 -14.66 3.27 7.53
CA GLY A 12 -14.44 3.84 8.87
C GLY A 12 -12.96 3.91 9.26
N LYS A 13 -12.60 4.82 10.17
CA LYS A 13 -11.21 5.08 10.58
C LYS A 13 -10.44 3.81 10.99
N GLY A 14 -11.07 2.93 11.79
CA GLY A 14 -10.46 1.67 12.22
C GLY A 14 -10.21 0.69 11.06
N LYS A 15 -11.15 0.61 10.11
CA LYS A 15 -10.99 -0.22 8.91
C LYS A 15 -9.88 0.31 8.02
N VAL A 16 -9.79 1.63 7.82
CA VAL A 16 -8.68 2.25 7.08
C VAL A 16 -7.33 1.91 7.73
N ALA A 17 -7.23 2.02 9.06
CA ALA A 17 -6.01 1.68 9.79
C ALA A 17 -5.61 0.21 9.59
N ALA A 18 -6.55 -0.73 9.76
CA ALA A 18 -6.29 -2.15 9.55
C ALA A 18 -5.81 -2.45 8.11
N GLN A 19 -6.48 -1.89 7.11
CA GLN A 19 -6.13 -2.09 5.69
C GLN A 19 -4.76 -1.47 5.35
N CYS A 20 -4.41 -0.33 5.95
CA CYS A 20 -3.07 0.26 5.85
C CYS A 20 -1.99 -0.62 6.49
N SER A 21 -2.28 -1.24 7.64
CA SER A 21 -1.38 -2.19 8.30
C SER A 21 -1.14 -3.43 7.44
N HIS A 22 -2.19 -4.00 6.83
CA HIS A 22 -2.05 -5.11 5.88
C HIS A 22 -1.21 -4.72 4.65
N ALA A 23 -1.45 -3.54 4.07
CA ALA A 23 -0.69 -3.03 2.93
C ALA A 23 0.80 -2.86 3.28
N THR A 24 1.08 -2.31 4.47
CA THR A 24 2.44 -2.12 4.99
C THR A 24 3.16 -3.46 5.13
N LEU A 25 2.56 -4.44 5.83
CA LEU A 25 3.18 -5.74 6.07
C LEU A 25 3.45 -6.48 4.76
N GLY A 26 2.49 -6.46 3.84
CA GLY A 26 2.66 -7.10 2.53
C GLY A 26 3.68 -6.40 1.62
N CYS A 27 3.90 -5.08 1.78
CA CYS A 27 5.01 -4.40 1.11
C CYS A 27 6.34 -4.79 1.74
N PHE A 28 6.43 -4.76 3.07
CA PHE A 28 7.63 -5.10 3.81
C PHE A 28 8.14 -6.50 3.50
N GLN A 29 7.27 -7.53 3.56
CA GLN A 29 7.65 -8.92 3.25
C GLN A 29 8.23 -9.05 1.83
N LYS A 30 7.59 -8.43 0.84
CA LYS A 30 8.09 -8.43 -0.54
C LYS A 30 9.41 -7.67 -0.67
N ALA A 31 9.56 -6.57 0.05
CA ALA A 31 10.75 -5.74 -0.03
C ALA A 31 11.97 -6.40 0.62
N CYS A 32 11.78 -7.21 1.67
CA CYS A 32 12.86 -8.03 2.23
C CYS A 32 13.47 -8.97 1.18
N GLU A 33 12.65 -9.48 0.26
CA GLU A 33 13.10 -10.36 -0.83
C GLU A 33 13.61 -9.58 -2.05
N GLN A 34 12.97 -8.46 -2.39
CA GLN A 34 13.22 -7.71 -3.64
C GLN A 34 14.30 -6.63 -3.51
N THR A 35 14.34 -5.94 -2.38
CA THR A 35 15.14 -4.72 -2.16
C THR A 35 15.56 -4.58 -0.68
N PRO A 36 16.36 -5.52 -0.14
CA PRO A 36 16.73 -5.52 1.29
C PRO A 36 17.46 -4.23 1.72
N ASP A 37 18.34 -3.66 0.90
CA ASP A 37 19.04 -2.41 1.23
C ASP A 37 18.07 -1.21 1.43
N ALA A 38 16.98 -1.19 0.65
CA ALA A 38 15.94 -0.16 0.79
C ALA A 38 15.14 -0.34 2.09
N VAL A 39 14.96 -1.59 2.53
CA VAL A 39 14.35 -1.92 3.81
C VAL A 39 15.22 -1.40 4.95
N ASP A 40 16.53 -1.67 4.94
CA ASP A 40 17.46 -1.22 5.97
C ASP A 40 17.51 0.32 6.08
N THR A 41 17.53 0.99 4.92
CA THR A 41 17.46 2.46 4.86
C THR A 41 16.13 2.97 5.44
N TRP A 42 15.02 2.34 5.09
CA TRP A 42 13.71 2.72 5.60
C TRP A 42 13.58 2.53 7.12
N PHE A 43 14.12 1.42 7.66
CA PHE A 43 14.17 1.18 9.11
C PHE A 43 15.04 2.21 9.83
N SER A 44 16.25 2.48 9.30
CA SER A 44 17.15 3.48 9.84
C SER A 44 16.53 4.88 9.82
N GLY A 45 15.65 5.15 8.86
CA GLY A 45 14.84 6.36 8.75
C GLY A 45 13.54 6.37 9.57
N GLY A 46 13.35 5.45 10.52
CA GLY A 46 12.17 5.40 11.40
C GLY A 46 10.90 4.84 10.75
N GLN A 47 11.05 4.11 9.64
CA GLN A 47 9.98 3.46 8.89
C GLN A 47 8.80 4.38 8.53
N ALA A 48 9.08 5.58 8.02
CA ALA A 48 8.09 6.58 7.65
C ALA A 48 7.03 6.08 6.65
N LYS A 49 5.77 6.43 6.91
CA LYS A 49 4.60 6.06 6.07
C LYS A 49 3.74 7.30 5.85
N VAL A 50 3.44 7.57 4.59
CA VAL A 50 2.52 8.67 4.21
C VAL A 50 1.22 8.06 3.69
N VAL A 51 0.08 8.53 4.22
CA VAL A 51 -1.24 8.05 3.80
C VAL A 51 -1.88 9.08 2.87
N CYS A 52 -2.22 8.65 1.66
CA CYS A 52 -2.89 9.45 0.64
C CYS A 52 -4.26 8.84 0.31
N LYS A 53 -5.08 9.60 -0.44
CA LYS A 53 -6.41 9.17 -0.88
C LYS A 53 -6.49 9.10 -2.40
N CYS A 54 -7.36 8.23 -2.90
CA CYS A 54 -7.83 8.19 -4.28
C CYS A 54 -9.34 7.94 -4.29
N GLU A 55 -9.99 8.20 -5.43
CA GLU A 55 -11.45 8.15 -5.54
C GLU A 55 -11.94 6.95 -6.38
N SER A 56 -11.06 6.06 -6.83
CA SER A 56 -11.47 4.88 -7.60
C SER A 56 -10.48 3.70 -7.54
N ALA A 57 -10.98 2.50 -7.87
CA ALA A 57 -10.16 1.31 -8.05
C ALA A 57 -9.20 1.40 -9.26
N ASP A 58 -9.59 2.16 -10.28
CA ASP A 58 -8.77 2.39 -11.47
C ASP A 58 -7.56 3.29 -11.15
N ASP A 59 -7.71 4.27 -10.26
CA ASP A 59 -6.59 5.08 -9.79
C ASP A 59 -5.55 4.23 -9.07
N LEU A 60 -5.99 3.32 -8.19
CA LEU A 60 -5.08 2.36 -7.56
C LEU A 60 -4.35 1.52 -8.61
N GLU A 61 -5.05 1.01 -9.63
CA GLU A 61 -4.45 0.16 -10.65
C GLU A 61 -3.45 0.94 -11.53
N LYS A 62 -3.79 2.17 -11.91
CA LYS A 62 -2.91 3.09 -12.66
C LYS A 62 -1.63 3.36 -11.86
N LEU A 63 -1.74 3.71 -10.58
CA LEU A 63 -0.61 3.94 -9.68
C LEU A 63 0.24 2.68 -9.51
N ARG A 64 -0.39 1.51 -9.30
CA ARG A 64 0.32 0.23 -9.19
C ARG A 64 1.14 -0.07 -10.44
N ARG A 65 0.57 0.13 -11.63
CA ARG A 65 1.27 -0.08 -12.90
C ARG A 65 2.44 0.89 -13.06
N GLN A 66 2.26 2.17 -12.70
CA GLN A 66 3.34 3.16 -12.73
C GLN A 66 4.48 2.80 -11.78
N ALA A 67 4.16 2.43 -10.53
CA ALA A 67 5.13 2.01 -9.53
C ALA A 67 5.91 0.78 -9.97
N LYS A 68 5.23 -0.25 -10.49
CA LYS A 68 5.88 -1.46 -11.02
C LYS A 68 6.85 -1.16 -12.18
N ARG A 69 6.50 -0.25 -13.09
CA ARG A 69 7.42 0.17 -14.17
C ARG A 69 8.68 0.88 -13.65
N LYS A 70 8.58 1.50 -12.47
CA LYS A 70 9.72 2.10 -11.76
C LYS A 70 10.41 1.11 -10.82
N VAL A 71 10.08 -0.19 -10.89
CA VAL A 71 10.64 -1.25 -10.06
C VAL A 71 10.43 -1.00 -8.55
N LEU A 72 9.32 -0.34 -8.20
CA LEU A 72 8.94 -0.13 -6.80
C LEU A 72 8.12 -1.32 -6.29
N THR A 73 8.41 -1.78 -5.08
CA THR A 73 7.60 -2.78 -4.39
C THR A 73 6.18 -2.26 -4.17
N THR A 74 5.19 -3.13 -4.40
CA THR A 74 3.78 -2.79 -4.25
C THR A 74 2.98 -3.91 -3.61
N CYS A 75 2.01 -3.55 -2.78
CA CYS A 75 1.03 -4.47 -2.21
C CYS A 75 -0.38 -3.88 -2.35
N LEU A 76 -1.26 -4.58 -3.06
CA LEU A 76 -2.65 -4.17 -3.23
C LEU A 76 -3.53 -5.05 -2.34
N ILE A 77 -4.23 -4.43 -1.41
CA ILE A 77 -5.14 -5.10 -0.49
C ILE A 77 -6.53 -5.18 -1.10
N ARG A 78 -7.18 -6.32 -0.85
CA ARG A 78 -8.58 -6.56 -1.16
C ARG A 78 -9.29 -6.90 0.14
N ASP A 79 -10.47 -6.32 0.33
CA ASP A 79 -11.31 -6.65 1.47
C ASP A 79 -12.05 -7.97 1.24
N SER A 80 -12.28 -8.70 2.32
CA SER A 80 -13.06 -9.94 2.33
C SER A 80 -14.54 -9.69 2.67
N ILE A 81 -14.87 -8.55 3.28
CA ILE A 81 -16.24 -8.24 3.74
C ILE A 81 -17.12 -7.70 2.58
N GLU A 82 -16.54 -6.91 1.67
CA GLU A 82 -17.10 -6.69 0.34
C GLU A 82 -16.26 -7.47 -0.67
N PRO A 83 -16.74 -8.63 -1.16
CA PRO A 83 -15.90 -9.59 -1.89
C PRO A 83 -15.16 -8.95 -3.07
N GLY A 84 -13.85 -8.79 -2.93
CA GLY A 84 -12.96 -8.39 -4.03
C GLY A 84 -12.72 -6.89 -4.21
N SER A 85 -13.33 -6.03 -3.39
CA SER A 85 -13.08 -4.58 -3.42
C SER A 85 -11.61 -4.29 -3.10
N LYS A 86 -10.85 -3.76 -4.07
CA LYS A 86 -9.51 -3.20 -3.84
C LYS A 86 -9.65 -2.04 -2.87
N THR A 87 -8.89 -2.00 -1.77
CA THR A 87 -9.05 -0.99 -0.70
C THR A 87 -7.87 -0.05 -0.59
N VAL A 88 -6.67 -0.60 -0.43
CA VAL A 88 -5.43 0.15 -0.19
C VAL A 88 -4.32 -0.39 -1.08
N LEU A 89 -3.56 0.51 -1.69
CA LEU A 89 -2.28 0.20 -2.35
C LEU A 89 -1.14 0.72 -1.49
N GLY A 90 -0.26 -0.18 -1.05
CA GLY A 90 1.07 0.19 -0.55
C GLY A 90 2.09 0.26 -1.69
N ILE A 91 2.96 1.26 -1.63
CA ILE A 91 4.10 1.47 -2.53
C ILE A 91 5.34 1.75 -1.66
N GLY A 92 6.43 1.03 -1.89
CA GLY A 92 7.65 1.06 -1.06
C GLY A 92 7.88 -0.26 -0.31
N PRO A 93 8.74 -0.30 0.73
CA PRO A 93 9.27 0.83 1.51
C PRO A 93 10.06 1.85 0.71
#